data_AF-A0A8H4V0D4-F1
#
_entry.id   AF-A0A8H4V0D4-F1
#
_cell.length_a   1.000
_cell.length_b   1.000
_cell.length_c   1.000
_cell.angle_alpha   90.00
_cell.angle_beta   90.00
_cell.angle_gamma   90.00
#
_symmetry.space_group_name_H-M   'P 1'
#
loop_
_entity.id
_entity.type
_entity.pdbx_description
1 polymer ?
#
loop_
_entity_poly.entity_id
_entity_poly.type
_entity_poly.pdbx_seq_one_letter_code
_entity_poly.pdbx_strand_id
1 'polypeptide(L)'
;MKVILTGASGFVGGQVAIERVLDIEDLKNPKVTQIIHDDFSHWPAAVLEQLTGAEACIWAVGGKIEDFPDIATARHVGIDFTIAGAKAMLTDMSLTTSIPDHRKFKFIYCSGWGAEWDQDVKLYWEQENRRLKGSVEAGLFEIAASNSDHCEVYCLRPGGVLSEKSGIVYNIMGAIIPVVKVTDLAKAFVQVALRGYCDTLIENSQIIGIANH
;
A
#
# COMPACT_ATOMS: atom_id res chain seq x y z
N MET A 1 9.38 -5.60 15.46
CA MET A 1 8.56 -5.77 14.24
C MET A 1 9.36 -5.39 13.01
N LYS A 2 9.56 -6.36 12.12
CA LYS A 2 10.12 -6.16 10.78
C LYS A 2 8.96 -5.87 9.82
N VAL A 3 9.11 -4.85 8.98
CA VAL A 3 8.09 -4.41 8.03
C VAL A 3 8.76 -4.26 6.67
N ILE A 4 8.07 -4.72 5.63
CA ILE A 4 8.46 -4.53 4.24
C ILE A 4 7.80 -3.25 3.75
N LEU A 5 8.57 -2.41 3.05
CA LEU A 5 8.04 -1.23 2.36
C LEU A 5 8.46 -1.31 0.90
N THR A 6 7.48 -1.47 0.01
CA THR A 6 7.70 -1.35 -1.44
C THR A 6 7.38 0.07 -1.90
N GLY A 7 7.95 0.49 -3.04
CA GLY A 7 7.72 1.84 -3.57
C GLY A 7 8.33 2.97 -2.72
N ALA A 8 9.38 2.66 -1.94
CA ALA A 8 10.03 3.62 -1.04
C ALA A 8 10.65 4.86 -1.74
N SER A 9 10.87 4.81 -3.05
CA SER A 9 11.31 5.95 -3.87
C SER A 9 10.18 6.87 -4.35
N GLY A 10 8.92 6.46 -4.19
CA GLY A 10 7.74 7.21 -4.61
C GLY A 10 7.30 8.27 -3.59
N PHE A 11 6.33 9.11 -3.96
CA PHE A 11 5.85 10.20 -3.11
C PHE A 11 5.29 9.73 -1.76
N VAL A 12 4.43 8.69 -1.77
CA VAL A 12 3.85 8.13 -0.54
C VAL A 12 4.84 7.23 0.17
N GLY A 13 5.46 6.28 -0.54
CA GLY A 13 6.39 5.32 0.05
C GLY A 13 7.62 5.99 0.66
N GLY A 14 8.15 7.03 0.03
CA GLY A 14 9.22 7.85 0.58
C GLY A 14 8.83 8.49 1.90
N GLN A 15 7.61 9.04 2.01
CA GLN A 15 7.15 9.60 3.29
C GLN A 15 6.94 8.52 4.36
N VAL A 16 6.48 7.32 4.00
CA VAL A 16 6.38 6.17 4.94
C VAL A 16 7.76 5.78 5.45
N ALA A 17 8.78 5.77 4.57
CA ALA A 17 10.16 5.54 4.98
C ALA A 17 10.63 6.61 5.98
N ILE A 18 10.33 7.90 5.77
CA ILE A 18 10.68 8.99 6.73
C ILE A 18 9.97 8.78 8.07
N GLU A 19 8.68 8.49 8.04
CA GLU A 19 7.88 8.35 9.26
C GLU A 19 8.38 7.20 10.15
N ARG A 20 8.89 6.13 9.54
CA ARG A 20 9.36 4.93 10.27
C ARG A 20 10.85 4.94 10.55
N VAL A 21 11.63 5.59 9.71
CA VAL A 21 13.10 5.74 9.75
C VAL A 21 13.37 7.23 9.86
N LEU A 22 13.59 7.71 11.08
CA LEU A 22 13.73 9.14 11.43
C LEU A 22 14.84 9.93 10.71
N ASP A 23 15.49 9.42 9.66
CA ASP A 23 16.35 10.17 8.74
C ASP A 23 16.57 9.35 7.45
N ILE A 24 15.92 9.71 6.34
CA ILE A 24 16.22 9.12 5.02
C ILE A 24 17.56 9.64 4.47
N GLU A 25 18.06 10.76 4.99
CA GLU A 25 19.34 11.33 4.53
C GLU A 25 20.53 10.42 4.85
N ASP A 26 20.38 9.42 5.72
CA ASP A 26 21.38 8.38 5.94
C ASP A 26 20.76 6.98 5.80
N LEU A 27 20.75 6.46 4.56
CA LEU A 27 20.50 5.04 4.22
C LEU A 27 21.42 4.05 4.98
N LYS A 28 22.32 4.54 5.83
CA LYS A 28 23.21 3.79 6.73
C LYS A 28 22.58 3.43 8.07
N ASN A 29 21.25 3.50 8.20
CA ASN A 29 20.59 3.05 9.42
C ASN A 29 20.69 1.50 9.51
N PRO A 30 21.30 0.93 10.57
CA PRO A 30 21.45 -0.53 10.69
C PRO A 30 20.13 -1.30 10.82
N LYS A 31 19.01 -0.59 11.04
CA LYS A 31 17.65 -1.17 11.06
C LYS A 31 16.98 -1.18 9.68
N VAL A 32 17.63 -0.63 8.66
CA VAL A 32 17.15 -0.58 7.28
C VAL A 32 17.98 -1.52 6.43
N THR A 33 17.29 -2.39 5.68
CA THR A 33 17.90 -3.21 4.64
C THR A 33 17.29 -2.78 3.32
N GLN A 34 18.12 -2.29 2.41
CA GLN A 34 17.68 -1.92 1.07
C GLN A 34 17.79 -3.14 0.15
N ILE A 35 16.71 -3.45 -0.55
CA ILE A 35 16.66 -4.49 -1.58
C ILE A 35 16.26 -3.80 -2.87
N ILE A 36 17.10 -3.89 -3.91
CA ILE A 36 16.75 -3.44 -5.25
C ILE A 36 16.03 -4.60 -5.93
N HIS A 37 14.77 -4.37 -6.29
CA HIS A 37 13.90 -5.36 -6.90
C HIS A 37 13.12 -4.70 -8.04
N ASP A 38 13.61 -4.87 -9.27
CA ASP A 38 13.16 -4.09 -10.42
C ASP A 38 11.97 -4.73 -11.16
N ASP A 39 11.75 -6.03 -10.98
CA ASP A 39 10.63 -6.77 -11.60
C ASP A 39 9.81 -7.50 -10.54
N PHE A 40 8.71 -6.87 -10.13
CA PHE A 40 7.79 -7.40 -9.13
C PHE A 40 6.87 -8.51 -9.67
N SER A 41 6.97 -8.89 -10.95
CA SER A 41 6.27 -10.06 -11.50
C SER A 41 6.88 -11.37 -11.01
N HIS A 42 8.16 -11.33 -10.61
CA HIS A 42 8.92 -12.51 -10.21
C HIS A 42 9.49 -12.30 -8.81
N TRP A 43 9.34 -13.29 -7.92
CA TRP A 43 9.84 -13.21 -6.56
C TRP A 43 10.85 -14.33 -6.30
N PRO A 44 12.15 -14.10 -6.60
CA PRO A 44 13.18 -15.11 -6.39
C PRO A 44 13.27 -15.52 -4.91
N ALA A 45 13.58 -16.79 -4.66
CA ALA A 45 13.74 -17.32 -3.30
C ALA A 45 14.73 -16.49 -2.45
N ALA A 46 15.82 -16.00 -3.04
CA ALA A 46 16.80 -15.16 -2.36
C ALA A 46 16.25 -13.79 -1.92
N VAL A 47 15.22 -13.26 -2.60
CA VAL A 47 14.51 -12.06 -2.16
C VAL A 47 13.57 -12.43 -1.02
N LEU A 48 12.77 -13.49 -1.17
CA LEU A 48 11.82 -13.95 -0.15
C LEU A 48 12.51 -14.30 1.18
N GLU A 49 13.67 -14.96 1.14
CA GLU A 49 14.46 -15.28 2.34
C GLU A 49 14.85 -14.02 3.14
N GLN A 50 15.16 -12.92 2.45
CA GLN A 50 15.45 -11.64 3.10
C GLN A 50 14.21 -11.01 3.72
N LEU A 51 13.00 -11.41 3.32
CA LEU A 51 11.73 -10.92 3.86
C LEU A 51 11.25 -11.71 5.06
N THR A 52 11.76 -12.93 5.28
CA THR A 52 11.42 -13.80 6.42
C THR A 52 11.47 -13.06 7.76
N GLY A 53 10.48 -13.30 8.62
CA GLY A 53 10.30 -12.58 9.89
C GLY A 53 9.59 -11.23 9.77
N ALA A 54 9.25 -10.79 8.56
CA ALA A 54 8.39 -9.63 8.39
C ALA A 54 6.97 -9.96 8.84
N GLU A 55 6.35 -9.02 9.55
CA GLU A 55 4.98 -9.18 10.07
C GLU A 55 3.97 -8.35 9.25
N ALA A 56 4.47 -7.45 8.39
CA ALA A 56 3.64 -6.66 7.49
C ALA A 56 4.40 -6.23 6.23
N CYS A 57 3.65 -5.99 5.16
CA CYS A 57 4.11 -5.32 3.95
C CYS A 57 3.24 -4.10 3.67
N ILE A 58 3.86 -2.93 3.57
CA ILE A 58 3.23 -1.71 3.02
C ILE A 58 3.55 -1.68 1.53
N TRP A 59 2.50 -1.81 0.72
CA TRP A 59 2.58 -1.79 -0.73
C TRP A 59 2.25 -0.42 -1.29
N ALA A 60 3.29 0.35 -1.62
CA ALA A 60 3.18 1.68 -2.21
C ALA A 60 3.74 1.75 -3.65
N VAL A 61 3.84 0.60 -4.33
CA VAL A 61 4.14 0.53 -5.77
C VAL A 61 2.86 0.82 -6.57
N GLY A 62 3.01 1.57 -7.65
CA GLY A 62 1.94 1.98 -8.55
C GLY A 62 1.79 3.49 -8.64
N GLY A 63 0.73 3.92 -9.28
CA GLY A 63 0.40 5.32 -9.52
C GLY A 63 -0.98 5.46 -10.12
N LYS A 64 -1.30 6.64 -10.62
CA LYS A 64 -2.43 6.85 -11.51
C LYS A 64 -2.03 6.50 -12.93
N ILE A 65 -2.99 6.21 -13.80
CA ILE A 65 -2.74 5.89 -15.20
C ILE A 65 -1.94 7.00 -15.89
N GLU A 66 -2.17 8.26 -15.52
CA GLU A 66 -1.49 9.43 -16.06
C GLU A 66 0.00 9.49 -15.69
N ASP A 67 0.44 8.73 -14.70
CA ASP A 67 1.85 8.63 -14.30
C ASP A 67 2.65 7.66 -15.20
N PHE A 68 1.99 6.97 -16.14
CA PHE A 68 2.58 5.95 -17.01
C PHE A 68 2.49 6.33 -18.50
N PRO A 69 3.39 5.79 -19.35
CA PRO A 69 3.39 6.07 -20.79
C PRO A 69 2.11 5.57 -21.49
N ASP A 70 1.49 4.51 -20.97
CA ASP A 70 0.27 3.92 -21.51
C ASP A 70 -0.50 3.12 -20.44
N ILE A 71 -1.76 2.81 -20.75
CA ILE A 71 -2.66 2.06 -19.86
C ILE A 71 -2.15 0.64 -19.61
N ALA A 72 -1.49 0.00 -20.58
CA ALA A 72 -1.01 -1.37 -20.41
C ALA A 72 0.10 -1.42 -19.35
N THR A 73 1.02 -0.45 -19.37
CA THR A 73 2.07 -0.26 -18.38
C THR A 73 1.47 0.08 -17.02
N ALA A 74 0.48 0.97 -16.96
CA ALA A 74 -0.22 1.29 -15.71
C ALA A 74 -0.89 0.07 -15.08
N ARG A 75 -1.54 -0.77 -15.90
CA ARG A 75 -2.16 -2.03 -15.44
C ARG A 75 -1.12 -3.05 -15.02
N HIS A 76 -0.03 -3.20 -15.75
CA HIS A 76 1.03 -4.13 -15.41
C HIS A 76 1.67 -3.77 -14.06
N VAL A 77 2.05 -2.51 -13.86
CA VAL A 77 2.64 -2.04 -12.60
C VAL A 77 1.61 -1.98 -11.47
N GLY A 78 0.38 -1.54 -11.76
CA GLY A 78 -0.65 -1.37 -10.74
C GLY A 78 -1.30 -2.67 -10.29
N ILE A 79 -1.57 -3.58 -11.23
CA ILE A 79 -2.29 -4.84 -10.99
C ILE A 79 -1.32 -6.02 -10.91
N ASP A 80 -0.60 -6.32 -12.00
CA ASP A 80 0.14 -7.58 -12.09
C ASP A 80 1.23 -7.67 -11.02
N PHE A 81 2.03 -6.60 -10.86
CA PHE A 81 3.05 -6.51 -9.81
C PHE A 81 2.44 -6.65 -8.41
N THR A 82 1.33 -5.97 -8.14
CA THR A 82 0.67 -6.00 -6.83
C THR A 82 0.16 -7.40 -6.51
N ILE A 83 -0.52 -8.05 -7.45
CA ILE A 83 -1.06 -9.39 -7.27
C ILE A 83 0.06 -10.43 -7.17
N ALA A 84 1.13 -10.31 -7.97
CA ALA A 84 2.29 -11.19 -7.86
C ALA A 84 2.99 -11.06 -6.50
N GLY A 85 3.21 -9.83 -6.03
CA GLY A 85 3.77 -9.57 -4.71
C GLY A 85 2.91 -10.07 -3.56
N ALA A 86 1.60 -9.84 -3.63
CA ALA A 86 0.66 -10.36 -2.64
C ALA A 86 0.64 -11.90 -2.62
N LYS A 87 0.61 -12.56 -3.78
CA LYS A 87 0.70 -14.03 -3.85
C LYS A 87 2.00 -14.52 -3.23
N ALA A 88 3.14 -13.95 -3.63
CA ALA A 88 4.44 -14.35 -3.11
C ALA A 88 4.53 -14.20 -1.58
N MET A 89 3.94 -13.13 -1.01
CA MET A 89 4.02 -12.88 0.43
C MET A 89 2.95 -13.60 1.27
N LEU A 90 1.75 -13.79 0.73
CA LEU A 90 0.59 -14.28 1.48
C LEU A 90 0.37 -15.79 1.33
N THR A 91 0.95 -16.41 0.30
CA THR A 91 0.86 -17.87 0.08
C THR A 91 2.12 -18.61 0.51
N ASP A 92 3.27 -17.93 0.61
CA ASP A 92 4.50 -18.54 1.08
C ASP A 92 4.51 -18.62 2.61
N MET A 93 4.23 -19.83 3.11
CA MET A 93 4.20 -20.13 4.54
C MET A 93 5.54 -19.87 5.25
N SER A 94 6.67 -19.83 4.54
CA SER A 94 7.96 -19.51 5.17
C SER A 94 8.01 -18.10 5.75
N LEU A 95 7.23 -17.17 5.18
CA LEU A 95 7.12 -15.81 5.68
C LEU A 95 6.21 -15.72 6.90
N THR A 96 5.13 -16.50 6.93
CA THR A 96 4.12 -16.45 7.99
C THR A 96 4.44 -17.35 9.19
N THR A 97 5.20 -18.43 9.02
CA THR A 97 5.58 -19.37 10.11
C THR A 97 6.44 -18.76 11.21
N SER A 98 7.12 -17.65 10.93
CA SER A 98 7.92 -16.91 11.90
C SER A 98 7.11 -15.94 12.78
N ILE A 99 5.82 -15.79 12.48
CA ILE A 99 4.91 -14.93 13.23
C ILE A 99 4.36 -15.72 14.43
N PRO A 100 4.44 -15.18 15.67
CA PRO A 100 3.95 -15.88 16.86
C PRO A 100 2.51 -16.34 16.72
N ASP A 101 2.19 -17.49 17.33
CA ASP A 101 0.82 -18.01 17.42
C ASP A 101 -0.15 -16.87 17.77
N HIS A 102 -1.24 -16.77 17.00
CA HIS A 102 -2.31 -15.76 17.06
C HIS A 102 -2.08 -14.42 16.33
N ARG A 103 -0.94 -14.19 15.66
CA ARG A 103 -0.76 -12.99 14.81
C ARG A 103 -0.73 -13.35 13.33
N LYS A 104 -1.34 -12.49 12.50
CA LYS A 104 -1.41 -12.65 11.04
C LYS A 104 -0.47 -11.67 10.34
N PHE A 105 0.09 -12.10 9.20
CA PHE A 105 0.84 -11.21 8.32
C PHE A 105 -0.11 -10.18 7.70
N LYS A 106 0.27 -8.90 7.71
CA LYS A 106 -0.60 -7.82 7.19
C LYS A 106 -0.07 -7.28 5.88
N PHE A 107 -0.88 -7.31 4.83
CA PHE A 107 -0.57 -6.68 3.55
C PHE A 107 -1.42 -5.40 3.41
N ILE A 108 -0.75 -4.25 3.39
CA ILE A 108 -1.40 -2.93 3.42
C ILE A 108 -1.19 -2.27 2.05
N TYR A 109 -2.25 -2.19 1.25
CA TYR A 109 -2.23 -1.66 -0.11
C TYR A 109 -2.60 -0.17 -0.16
N CYS A 110 -1.81 0.60 -0.90
CA CYS A 110 -2.14 1.98 -1.28
C CYS A 110 -3.13 2.01 -2.46
N SER A 111 -4.42 1.95 -2.13
CA SER A 111 -5.51 2.07 -3.09
C SER A 111 -5.77 3.55 -3.46
N GLY A 112 -7.02 3.88 -3.80
CA GLY A 112 -7.47 5.23 -4.07
C GLY A 112 -8.94 5.41 -3.74
N TRP A 113 -9.33 6.63 -3.38
CA TRP A 113 -10.71 6.99 -3.08
C TRP A 113 -11.64 6.65 -4.24
N GLY A 114 -12.73 5.97 -3.92
CA GLY A 114 -13.72 5.54 -4.90
C GLY A 114 -13.32 4.35 -5.77
N ALA A 115 -12.26 3.60 -5.43
CA ALA A 115 -11.93 2.35 -6.10
C ALA A 115 -13.19 1.49 -6.37
N GLU A 116 -13.35 1.07 -7.62
CA GLU A 116 -14.58 0.44 -8.14
C GLU A 116 -14.31 -1.01 -8.54
N TRP A 117 -15.05 -1.93 -7.92
CA TRP A 117 -14.90 -3.36 -8.14
C TRP A 117 -15.69 -3.82 -9.36
N ASP A 118 -16.84 -3.19 -9.63
CA ASP A 118 -17.64 -3.48 -10.81
C ASP A 118 -17.03 -2.83 -12.06
N GLN A 119 -16.42 -3.67 -12.90
CA GLN A 119 -15.74 -3.24 -14.12
C GLN A 119 -16.71 -2.84 -15.25
N ASP A 120 -18.01 -3.08 -15.10
CA ASP A 120 -19.03 -2.77 -16.09
C ASP A 120 -19.75 -1.44 -15.80
N VAL A 121 -19.68 -0.94 -14.55
CA VAL A 121 -20.29 0.35 -14.16
C VAL A 121 -19.60 1.52 -14.83
N LYS A 122 -20.38 2.34 -15.54
CA LYS A 122 -19.91 3.61 -16.11
C LYS A 122 -19.77 4.66 -15.02
N LEU A 123 -18.59 5.26 -14.91
CA LEU A 123 -18.29 6.29 -13.93
C LEU A 123 -18.02 7.61 -14.66
N TYR A 124 -18.56 8.71 -14.14
CA TYR A 124 -18.39 10.04 -14.74
C TYR A 124 -17.10 10.76 -14.30
N TRP A 125 -16.27 10.13 -13.47
CA TRP A 125 -15.04 10.71 -12.92
C TRP A 125 -14.00 9.61 -12.64
N GLU A 126 -12.76 9.81 -13.11
CA GLU A 126 -11.59 8.94 -12.88
C GLU A 126 -11.88 7.45 -13.13
N GLN A 127 -12.69 7.13 -14.15
CA GLN A 127 -13.25 5.79 -14.33
C GLN A 127 -12.17 4.70 -14.38
N GLU A 128 -11.16 4.86 -15.23
CA GLU A 128 -10.14 3.84 -15.44
C GLU A 128 -9.23 3.69 -14.20
N ASN A 129 -8.86 4.80 -13.54
CA ASN A 129 -8.10 4.76 -12.29
C ASN A 129 -8.87 4.04 -11.18
N ARG A 130 -10.16 4.35 -11.02
CA ARG A 130 -11.03 3.74 -9.99
C ARG A 130 -11.21 2.24 -10.24
N ARG A 131 -11.46 1.86 -11.49
CA ARG A 131 -11.58 0.46 -11.92
C ARG A 131 -10.29 -0.35 -11.74
N LEU A 132 -9.15 0.25 -12.11
CA LEU A 132 -7.83 -0.35 -11.89
C LEU A 132 -7.61 -0.62 -10.41
N LYS A 133 -7.78 0.39 -9.54
CA LYS A 133 -7.61 0.22 -8.09
C LYS A 133 -8.57 -0.80 -7.50
N GLY A 134 -9.83 -0.79 -7.92
CA GLY A 134 -10.82 -1.74 -7.42
C GLY A 134 -10.59 -3.19 -7.89
N SER A 135 -10.05 -3.39 -9.10
CA SER A 135 -9.61 -4.71 -9.55
C SER A 135 -8.50 -5.28 -8.66
N VAL A 136 -7.57 -4.43 -8.21
CA VAL A 136 -6.50 -4.84 -7.29
C VAL A 136 -7.08 -5.21 -5.93
N GLU A 137 -7.95 -4.37 -5.37
CA GLU A 137 -8.59 -4.65 -4.08
C GLU A 137 -9.34 -5.99 -4.11
N ALA A 138 -10.14 -6.24 -5.14
CA ALA A 138 -10.86 -7.50 -5.31
C ALA A 138 -9.91 -8.72 -5.31
N GLY A 139 -8.84 -8.66 -6.11
CA GLY A 139 -7.84 -9.74 -6.17
C GLY A 139 -7.08 -9.95 -4.85
N LEU A 140 -6.75 -8.86 -4.14
CA LEU A 140 -6.11 -8.95 -2.82
C LEU A 140 -7.03 -9.59 -1.78
N PHE A 141 -8.32 -9.22 -1.77
CA PHE A 141 -9.29 -9.83 -0.85
C PHE A 141 -9.57 -11.30 -1.17
N GLU A 142 -9.55 -11.70 -2.44
CA GLU A 142 -9.65 -13.11 -2.82
C GLU A 142 -8.44 -13.93 -2.30
N ILE A 143 -7.23 -13.38 -2.44
CA ILE A 143 -6.01 -14.01 -1.89
C ILE A 143 -6.11 -14.12 -0.36
N ALA A 144 -6.53 -13.05 0.32
CA ALA A 144 -6.66 -13.03 1.78
C ALA A 144 -7.72 -14.02 2.28
N ALA A 145 -8.88 -14.10 1.61
CA ALA A 145 -9.94 -15.05 1.96
C ALA A 145 -9.45 -16.50 1.90
N SER A 146 -8.60 -16.81 0.92
CA SER A 146 -8.00 -18.14 0.73
C SER A 146 -6.90 -18.46 1.77
N ASN A 147 -6.41 -17.47 2.51
CA ASN A 147 -5.30 -17.59 3.47
C ASN A 147 -5.64 -16.96 4.83
N SER A 148 -6.93 -16.94 5.17
CA SER A 148 -7.46 -16.11 6.27
C SER A 148 -6.93 -16.46 7.66
N ASP A 149 -6.40 -17.66 7.86
CA ASP A 149 -5.78 -18.07 9.13
C ASP A 149 -4.41 -17.43 9.36
N HIS A 150 -3.72 -17.02 8.29
CA HIS A 150 -2.32 -16.60 8.33
C HIS A 150 -2.10 -15.14 7.93
N CYS A 151 -3.03 -14.53 7.18
CA CYS A 151 -2.84 -13.17 6.70
C CYS A 151 -4.12 -12.32 6.70
N GLU A 152 -3.91 -11.01 6.61
CA GLU A 152 -4.95 -10.00 6.48
C GLU A 152 -4.53 -8.98 5.41
N VAL A 153 -5.52 -8.46 4.69
CA VAL A 153 -5.33 -7.38 3.72
C VAL A 153 -6.06 -6.15 4.22
N TYR A 154 -5.38 -5.00 4.12
CA TYR A 154 -5.93 -3.68 4.37
C TYR A 154 -5.72 -2.82 3.13
N CYS A 155 -6.75 -2.15 2.63
CA CYS A 155 -6.66 -1.21 1.52
C CYS A 155 -6.98 0.19 2.03
N LEU A 156 -5.98 1.07 2.04
CA LEU A 156 -6.19 2.48 2.34
C LEU A 156 -6.60 3.18 1.06
N ARG A 157 -7.72 3.91 1.10
CA ARG A 157 -8.32 4.66 -0.01
C ARG A 157 -8.14 6.16 0.20
N PRO A 158 -6.91 6.70 0.06
CA PRO A 158 -6.70 8.14 0.14
C PRO A 158 -7.38 8.84 -1.04
N GLY A 159 -7.86 10.05 -0.80
CA GLY A 159 -8.23 10.99 -1.85
C GLY A 159 -7.00 11.64 -2.49
N GLY A 160 -7.08 12.93 -2.80
CA GLY A 160 -5.92 13.68 -3.28
C GLY A 160 -4.82 13.73 -2.20
N VAL A 161 -3.67 13.12 -2.48
CA VAL A 161 -2.51 13.13 -1.56
C VAL A 161 -1.69 14.40 -1.80
N LEU A 162 -1.55 15.23 -0.76
CA LEU A 162 -0.89 16.52 -0.85
C LEU A 162 0.27 16.63 0.14
N SER A 163 1.27 17.44 -0.20
CA SER A 163 2.36 17.74 0.72
C SER A 163 1.87 18.65 1.86
N GLU A 164 2.53 18.61 3.01
CA GLU A 164 2.29 19.58 4.10
C GLU A 164 2.46 21.04 3.65
N LYS A 165 3.28 21.28 2.62
CA LYS A 165 3.59 22.60 2.08
C LYS A 165 2.53 23.10 1.10
N SER A 166 1.46 22.33 0.83
CA SER A 166 0.44 22.68 -0.16
C SER A 166 -0.45 23.86 0.26
N GLY A 167 -0.43 24.28 1.54
CA GLY A 167 -1.02 25.54 2.00
C GLY A 167 -2.48 25.74 1.55
N ILE A 168 -2.75 26.83 0.83
CA ILE A 168 -4.10 27.16 0.34
C ILE A 168 -4.67 26.12 -0.65
N VAL A 169 -3.80 25.41 -1.39
CA VAL A 169 -4.23 24.38 -2.36
C VAL A 169 -4.96 23.25 -1.65
N TYR A 170 -4.55 22.90 -0.42
CA TYR A 170 -5.22 21.88 0.38
C TYR A 170 -6.69 22.24 0.65
N ASN A 171 -6.95 23.49 1.03
CA ASN A 171 -8.31 23.96 1.33
C ASN A 171 -9.18 24.02 0.07
N ILE A 172 -8.61 24.46 -1.05
CA ILE A 172 -9.35 24.54 -2.32
C ILE A 172 -9.72 23.14 -2.82
N MET A 173 -8.76 22.21 -2.85
CA MET A 173 -9.03 20.84 -3.32
C MET A 173 -9.94 20.09 -2.35
N GLY A 174 -9.74 20.26 -1.04
CA GLY A 174 -10.54 19.62 0.01
C GLY A 174 -12.01 20.04 0.04
N ALA A 175 -12.36 21.18 -0.58
CA ALA A 175 -13.74 21.60 -0.76
C ALA A 175 -14.47 20.84 -1.89
N ILE A 176 -13.73 20.16 -2.78
CA ILE A 176 -14.26 19.52 -4.00
C ILE A 176 -14.16 18.00 -3.88
N ILE A 177 -13.03 17.49 -3.40
CA ILE A 177 -12.73 16.06 -3.27
C ILE A 177 -12.11 15.77 -1.90
N PRO A 178 -12.19 14.53 -1.39
CA PRO A 178 -11.40 14.14 -0.25
C PRO A 178 -9.91 14.35 -0.55
N VAL A 179 -9.19 14.90 0.43
CA VAL A 179 -7.73 15.08 0.38
C VAL A 179 -7.13 14.60 1.69
N VAL A 180 -5.86 14.23 1.65
CA VAL A 180 -5.08 13.82 2.81
C VAL A 180 -3.66 14.30 2.66
N LYS A 181 -3.03 14.65 3.77
CA LYS A 181 -1.61 14.99 3.76
C LYS A 181 -0.78 13.72 3.66
N VAL A 182 0.32 13.77 2.92
CA VAL A 182 1.20 12.60 2.72
C VAL A 182 1.78 12.06 4.03
N THR A 183 2.02 12.94 5.00
CA THR A 183 2.44 12.62 6.38
C THR A 183 1.36 11.88 7.16
N ASP A 184 0.10 12.34 7.09
CA ASP A 184 -1.03 11.67 7.75
C ASP A 184 -1.28 10.29 7.13
N LEU A 185 -1.22 10.20 5.80
CA LEU A 185 -1.29 8.93 5.09
C LEU A 185 -0.16 7.98 5.52
N ALA A 186 1.08 8.48 5.61
CA ALA A 186 2.22 7.69 6.04
C ALA A 186 2.08 7.17 7.49
N LYS A 187 1.62 8.01 8.42
CA LYS A 187 1.29 7.61 9.79
C LYS A 187 0.23 6.53 9.81
N ALA A 188 -0.83 6.68 9.02
CA ALA A 188 -1.88 5.68 8.93
C ALA A 188 -1.35 4.33 8.43
N PHE A 189 -0.52 4.31 7.39
CA PHE A 189 0.14 3.08 6.94
C PHE A 189 0.95 2.41 8.05
N VAL A 190 1.76 3.18 8.79
CA VAL A 190 2.56 2.67 9.90
C VAL A 190 1.67 2.12 11.02
N GLN A 191 0.63 2.84 11.43
CA GLN A 191 -0.28 2.40 12.49
C GLN A 191 -1.03 1.13 12.11
N VAL A 192 -1.56 1.04 10.89
CA VAL A 192 -2.25 -0.16 10.39
C VAL A 192 -1.26 -1.33 10.29
N ALA A 193 -0.05 -1.11 9.80
CA ALA A 193 0.99 -2.14 9.79
C ALA A 193 1.32 -2.65 11.20
N LEU A 194 1.43 -1.77 12.19
CA LEU A 194 1.74 -2.16 13.58
C LEU A 194 0.56 -2.88 14.25
N ARG A 195 -0.65 -2.30 14.17
CA ARG A 195 -1.78 -2.67 15.04
C ARG A 195 -2.93 -3.38 14.32
N GLY A 196 -3.01 -3.25 12.99
CA GLY A 196 -4.21 -3.59 12.23
C GLY A 196 -5.27 -2.49 12.36
N TYR A 197 -6.47 -2.74 11.84
CA TYR A 197 -7.62 -1.84 11.98
C TYR A 197 -8.92 -2.65 12.00
N CYS A 198 -10.01 -2.07 12.49
CA CYS A 198 -11.30 -2.77 12.54
C CYS A 198 -11.87 -3.05 11.14
N ASP A 199 -11.69 -2.10 10.22
CA ASP A 199 -12.10 -2.21 8.83
C ASP A 199 -10.91 -2.56 7.94
N THR A 200 -11.13 -3.39 6.94
CA THR A 200 -10.10 -3.73 5.94
C THR A 200 -10.09 -2.76 4.76
N LEU A 201 -11.21 -2.08 4.49
CA LEU A 201 -11.28 -0.93 3.58
C LEU A 201 -11.27 0.34 4.43
N ILE A 202 -10.22 1.16 4.28
CA ILE A 202 -9.99 2.34 5.13
C ILE A 202 -10.12 3.60 4.28
N GLU A 203 -11.25 4.29 4.42
CA GLU A 203 -11.58 5.48 3.63
C GLU A 203 -10.81 6.72 4.10
N ASN A 204 -10.72 7.75 3.24
CA ASN A 204 -9.91 8.95 3.48
C ASN A 204 -10.12 9.61 4.85
N SER A 205 -11.35 9.68 5.35
CA SER A 205 -11.65 10.26 6.68
C SER A 205 -11.08 9.41 7.82
N GLN A 206 -11.12 8.08 7.69
CA GLN A 206 -10.55 7.15 8.66
C GLN A 206 -9.02 7.23 8.66
N ILE A 207 -8.40 7.38 7.49
CA ILE A 207 -6.94 7.60 7.35
C ILE A 207 -6.52 8.81 8.18
N ILE A 208 -7.21 9.95 8.04
CA ILE A 208 -6.95 11.17 8.82
C ILE A 208 -7.15 10.91 10.33
N GLY A 209 -8.19 10.16 10.70
CA GLY A 209 -8.44 9.79 12.09
C GLY A 209 -7.31 8.96 12.70
N ILE A 210 -6.82 7.94 11.98
CA ILE A 210 -5.73 7.05 12.42
C ILE A 210 -4.44 7.85 12.63
N ALA A 211 -4.14 8.81 11.76
CA ALA A 211 -2.92 9.61 11.83
C ALA A 211 -2.78 10.47 13.10
N ASN A 212 -3.89 10.73 13.79
CA ASN A 212 -3.94 11.54 15.01
C ASN A 212 -3.76 10.72 16.31
N HIS A 213 -3.52 9.40 16.21
CA HIS A 213 -3.43 8.43 17.33
C HIS A 213 -2.23 7.46 17.19
#